data_AF-A0A940JRU9-F1
#
_entry.id   AF-A0A940JRU9-F1
#
_cell.length_a   1.000
_cell.length_b   1.000
_cell.length_c   1.000
_cell.angle_alpha   90.00
_cell.angle_beta   90.00
_cell.angle_gamma   90.00
#
_symmetry.space_group_name_H-M   'P 1'
#
loop_
_entity.id
_entity.type
_entity.pdbx_description
1 polymer ?
#
loop_
_entity_poly.entity_id
_entity_poly.type
_entity_poly.pdbx_seq_one_letter_code
_entity_poly.pdbx_strand_id
1 'polypeptide(L)'
;MMPTALRRMLPYFGAVLALAATILWIDRFGYRRAMAERDARDAKLLGQIRIELRGSEQRLAISIASIEGDYEAVRRSLLRTGAALPPIILKEAAHDPRLSDPALGLSPGLLDAVNRARAAGACAAAAAGRIDCALPVPGTVAEPGAR
;
A
#
# COMPACT_ATOMS: atom_id res chain seq x y z
N MET A 1 -23.72 -74.74 42.68
CA MET A 1 -25.09 -74.33 43.08
C MET A 1 -25.07 -72.85 43.42
N MET A 2 -25.67 -71.98 42.60
CA MET A 2 -25.80 -70.56 42.95
C MET A 2 -26.88 -70.42 44.05
N PRO A 3 -26.62 -69.64 45.11
CA PRO A 3 -27.60 -69.43 46.17
C PRO A 3 -28.88 -68.78 45.60
N THR A 4 -30.04 -69.31 45.99
CA THR A 4 -31.38 -68.90 45.50
C THR A 4 -31.66 -67.41 45.68
N ALA A 5 -31.07 -66.78 46.69
CA ALA A 5 -31.15 -65.33 46.91
C ALA A 5 -30.53 -64.52 45.76
N LEU A 6 -29.38 -64.97 45.23
CA LEU A 6 -28.67 -64.30 44.13
C LEU A 6 -29.47 -64.38 42.82
N ARG A 7 -30.09 -65.54 42.56
CA ARG A 7 -30.92 -65.76 41.36
C ARG A 7 -32.16 -64.87 41.33
N ARG A 8 -32.69 -64.51 42.50
CA ARG A 8 -33.84 -63.61 42.66
C ARG A 8 -33.48 -62.15 42.42
N MET A 9 -32.23 -61.75 42.71
CA MET A 9 -31.74 -60.37 42.48
C MET A 9 -31.21 -60.13 41.06
N LEU A 10 -30.82 -61.19 40.35
CA LEU A 10 -30.33 -61.13 38.96
C LEU A 10 -31.17 -60.27 37.99
N PRO A 11 -32.52 -60.36 37.94
CA PRO A 11 -33.32 -59.54 37.02
C PRO A 11 -33.25 -58.05 37.36
N TYR A 12 -33.09 -57.68 38.64
CA TYR A 12 -32.96 -56.28 39.05
C TYR A 12 -31.62 -55.70 38.60
N PHE A 13 -30.52 -56.44 38.77
CA PHE A 13 -29.22 -56.02 38.23
C PHE A 13 -29.24 -55.92 36.71
N GLY A 14 -29.91 -56.85 36.01
CA GLY A 14 -30.10 -56.80 34.56
C GLY A 14 -30.88 -55.56 34.12
N ALA A 15 -31.95 -55.22 34.83
CA ALA A 15 -32.75 -54.03 34.55
C ALA A 15 -31.96 -52.72 34.75
N VAL A 16 -31.17 -52.64 35.83
CA VAL A 16 -30.30 -51.47 36.10
C VAL A 16 -29.22 -51.35 35.03
N LEU A 17 -28.57 -52.45 34.65
CA LEU A 17 -27.57 -52.47 33.58
C LEU A 17 -28.17 -52.07 32.23
N ALA A 18 -29.37 -52.56 31.91
CA ALA A 18 -30.07 -52.19 30.68
C ALA A 18 -30.38 -50.69 30.65
N LEU A 19 -30.87 -50.12 31.75
CA LEU A 19 -31.09 -48.67 31.87
C LEU A 19 -29.80 -47.88 31.69
N ALA A 20 -28.73 -48.26 32.39
CA ALA A 20 -27.43 -47.59 32.28
C ALA A 20 -26.85 -47.67 30.86
N ALA A 21 -26.94 -48.84 30.21
CA ALA A 21 -26.52 -49.03 28.83
C ALA A 21 -27.34 -48.17 27.86
N THR A 22 -28.64 -48.03 28.09
CA THR A 22 -29.52 -47.21 27.25
C THR A 22 -29.18 -45.72 27.36
N ILE A 23 -28.95 -45.23 28.57
CA ILE A 23 -28.53 -43.83 28.81
C ILE A 23 -27.19 -43.54 28.13
N LEU A 24 -26.19 -44.41 28.34
CA LEU A 24 -24.88 -44.28 27.70
C LEU A 24 -24.97 -44.34 26.17
N TRP A 25 -25.86 -45.16 25.63
CA TRP A 25 -26.07 -45.25 24.20
C TRP A 25 -26.66 -43.94 23.65
N ILE A 26 -27.68 -43.39 24.30
CA ILE A 26 -28.30 -42.11 23.91
C ILE A 26 -27.27 -40.98 23.96
N ASP A 27 -26.50 -40.89 25.05
CA ASP A 27 -25.49 -39.85 25.24
C ASP A 27 -24.40 -39.95 24.16
N ARG A 28 -23.88 -41.16 23.90
CA ARG A 28 -22.84 -41.37 22.89
C ARG A 28 -23.34 -41.09 21.47
N PHE A 29 -24.60 -41.41 21.16
CA PHE A 29 -25.20 -41.10 19.85
C PHE A 29 -25.45 -39.59 19.70
N GLY A 30 -25.95 -38.95 20.75
CA GLY A 30 -26.17 -37.50 20.80
C GLY A 30 -24.86 -36.72 20.63
N TYR A 31 -23.82 -37.12 21.35
CA TYR A 31 -22.49 -36.51 21.27
C TYR A 31 -21.90 -36.61 19.86
N ARG A 32 -21.95 -37.80 19.22
CA ARG A 32 -21.45 -37.96 17.84
C ARG A 32 -22.21 -37.08 16.85
N ARG A 33 -23.53 -36.97 17.00
CA ARG A 33 -24.35 -36.12 16.13
C ARG A 33 -24.03 -34.63 16.33
N ALA A 34 -23.86 -34.20 17.59
CA ALA A 34 -23.47 -32.84 17.90
C ALA A 34 -22.08 -32.49 17.35
N MET A 35 -21.12 -33.41 17.44
CA MET A 35 -19.79 -33.23 16.87
C MET A 35 -19.81 -33.18 15.34
N ALA A 36 -20.55 -34.07 14.69
CA ALA A 36 -20.69 -34.04 13.23
C ALA A 36 -21.31 -32.73 12.72
N GLU A 37 -22.29 -32.17 13.45
CA GLU A 37 -22.84 -30.85 13.10
C GLU A 37 -21.85 -29.70 13.34
N ARG A 38 -21.04 -29.77 14.40
CA ARG A 38 -19.97 -28.79 14.63
C ARG A 38 -18.93 -28.84 13.52
N ASP A 39 -18.43 -30.03 13.18
CA ASP A 39 -17.44 -30.21 12.12
C ASP A 39 -17.97 -29.71 10.76
N ALA A 40 -19.25 -29.97 10.47
CA ALA A 40 -19.89 -29.46 9.25
C ALA A 40 -19.99 -27.93 9.24
N ARG A 41 -20.30 -27.29 10.38
CA ARG A 41 -20.35 -25.83 10.51
C ARG A 41 -18.96 -25.22 10.38
N ASP A 42 -17.96 -25.81 11.03
CA ASP A 42 -16.58 -25.34 11.00
C ASP A 42 -15.99 -25.48 9.59
N ALA A 43 -16.23 -26.60 8.90
CA ALA A 43 -15.83 -26.78 7.51
C ALA A 43 -16.48 -25.73 6.59
N LYS A 44 -17.76 -25.41 6.82
CA LYS A 44 -18.47 -24.36 6.08
C LYS A 44 -17.89 -22.97 6.33
N LEU A 45 -17.61 -22.63 7.60
CA LEU A 45 -17.01 -21.36 7.99
C LEU A 45 -15.61 -21.21 7.39
N LEU A 46 -14.77 -22.23 7.48
CA LEU A 46 -13.44 -22.23 6.85
C LEU A 46 -13.52 -22.09 5.33
N GLY A 47 -14.52 -22.72 4.70
CA GLY A 47 -14.80 -22.54 3.27
C GLY A 47 -15.16 -21.10 2.92
N GLN A 48 -16.05 -20.48 3.70
CA GLN A 48 -16.46 -19.08 3.52
C GLN A 48 -15.28 -18.12 3.70
N ILE A 49 -14.50 -18.28 4.77
CA ILE A 49 -13.30 -17.48 5.03
C ILE A 49 -12.33 -17.57 3.85
N ARG A 50 -12.08 -18.76 3.29
CA ARG A 50 -11.19 -18.91 2.13
C ARG A 50 -11.70 -18.21 0.88
N ILE A 51 -13.02 -18.22 0.63
CA ILE A 51 -13.63 -17.53 -0.51
C ILE A 51 -13.49 -16.02 -0.33
N GLU A 52 -13.79 -15.51 0.87
CA GLU A 52 -13.64 -14.09 1.18
C GLU A 52 -12.18 -13.64 1.10
N LEU A 53 -11.24 -14.45 1.59
CA LEU A 53 -9.81 -14.16 1.51
C LEU A 53 -9.36 -14.03 0.05
N ARG A 54 -9.68 -15.01 -0.80
CA ARG A 54 -9.37 -14.94 -2.24
C ARG A 54 -10.03 -13.74 -2.92
N GLY A 55 -11.28 -13.43 -2.56
CA GLY A 55 -11.98 -12.26 -3.06
C GLY A 55 -11.30 -10.95 -2.64
N SER A 56 -10.79 -10.88 -1.41
CA SER A 56 -10.04 -9.73 -0.91
C SER A 56 -8.68 -9.60 -1.58
N GLU A 57 -7.95 -10.71 -1.78
CA GLU A 57 -6.67 -10.76 -2.50
C GLU A 57 -6.83 -10.28 -3.93
N GLN A 58 -7.88 -10.70 -4.64
CA GLN A 58 -8.17 -10.23 -5.98
C GLN A 58 -8.48 -8.73 -6.02
N ARG A 59 -9.28 -8.22 -5.08
CA ARG A 59 -9.58 -6.77 -5.00
C ARG A 59 -8.32 -5.95 -4.72
N LEU A 60 -7.45 -6.43 -3.83
CA LEU A 60 -6.15 -5.83 -3.52
C LEU A 60 -5.21 -5.86 -4.73
N ALA A 61 -5.15 -6.99 -5.45
CA ALA A 61 -4.34 -7.09 -6.67
C ALA A 61 -4.82 -6.09 -7.74
N ILE A 62 -6.15 -5.96 -7.91
CA ILE A 62 -6.73 -4.98 -8.84
C ILE A 62 -6.42 -3.55 -8.42
N SER A 63 -6.52 -3.21 -7.12
CA SER A 63 -6.23 -1.86 -6.65
C SER A 63 -4.74 -1.50 -6.77
N ILE A 64 -3.84 -2.45 -6.52
CA ILE A 64 -2.41 -2.25 -6.72
C ILE A 64 -2.12 -2.05 -8.22
N ALA A 65 -2.70 -2.88 -9.09
CA ALA A 65 -2.54 -2.73 -10.54
C ALA A 65 -3.08 -1.39 -11.07
N SER A 66 -4.19 -0.89 -10.53
CA SER A 66 -4.70 0.43 -10.91
C SER A 66 -3.77 1.55 -10.46
N ILE A 67 -3.25 1.47 -9.23
CA ILE A 67 -2.28 2.46 -8.71
C ILE A 67 -1.02 2.46 -9.58
N GLU A 68 -0.48 1.29 -9.93
CA GLU A 68 0.69 1.18 -10.78
C GLU A 68 0.43 1.73 -12.20
N GLY A 69 -0.76 1.49 -12.76
CA GLY A 69 -1.20 2.08 -14.02
C GLY A 69 -1.22 3.61 -13.99
N ASP A 70 -1.74 4.20 -12.92
CA ASP A 70 -1.80 5.65 -12.72
C ASP A 70 -0.39 6.24 -12.54
N TYR A 71 0.47 5.61 -11.74
CA TYR A 71 1.86 6.02 -11.58
C TYR A 71 2.63 5.96 -12.92
N GLU A 72 2.47 4.90 -13.70
CA GLU A 72 3.11 4.81 -15.02
C GLU A 72 2.53 5.82 -16.02
N ALA A 73 1.26 6.18 -15.90
CA ALA A 73 0.68 7.26 -16.70
C ALA A 73 1.29 8.62 -16.34
N VAL A 74 1.42 8.93 -15.04
CA VAL A 74 2.06 10.16 -14.54
C VAL A 74 3.54 10.20 -14.91
N ARG A 75 4.26 9.09 -14.72
CA ARG A 75 5.67 8.97 -15.10
C ARG A 75 5.89 9.19 -16.59
N ARG A 76 5.06 8.57 -17.45
CA ARG A 76 5.10 8.82 -18.90
C ARG A 76 4.69 10.24 -19.28
N SER A 77 3.81 10.88 -18.50
CA SER A 77 3.48 12.29 -18.66
C SER A 77 4.70 13.17 -18.36
N LEU A 78 5.35 12.98 -17.21
CA LEU A 78 6.56 13.70 -16.78
C LEU A 78 7.74 13.49 -17.73
N LEU A 79 7.95 12.26 -18.21
CA LEU A 79 8.99 11.96 -19.19
C LEU A 79 8.70 12.59 -20.56
N ARG A 80 7.42 12.67 -20.98
CA ARG A 80 7.01 13.34 -22.22
C ARG A 80 7.03 14.86 -22.14
N THR A 81 6.70 15.43 -20.99
CA THR A 81 6.92 16.86 -20.72
C THR A 81 8.41 17.17 -20.59
N GLY A 82 9.23 16.13 -20.41
CA GLY A 82 10.65 16.25 -20.17
C GLY A 82 10.89 16.87 -18.80
N ALA A 83 12.03 16.55 -18.22
CA ALA A 83 12.67 17.42 -17.23
C ALA A 83 13.06 18.80 -17.81
N ALA A 84 12.30 19.33 -18.77
CA ALA A 84 12.36 20.70 -19.24
C ALA A 84 11.32 21.47 -18.44
N LEU A 85 11.79 22.19 -17.41
CA LEU A 85 10.99 23.26 -16.82
C LEU A 85 10.38 24.08 -17.98
N PRO A 86 9.10 24.47 -17.91
CA PRO A 86 8.51 25.36 -18.91
C PRO A 86 9.46 26.53 -19.19
N PRO A 87 9.70 26.90 -20.46
CA PRO A 87 10.74 27.87 -20.82
C PRO A 87 10.52 29.23 -20.14
N ILE A 88 9.26 29.57 -19.82
CA ILE A 88 8.92 30.74 -19.00
C ILE A 88 9.51 30.65 -17.60
N ILE A 89 9.45 29.48 -16.94
CA ILE A 89 9.98 29.26 -15.59
C ILE A 89 11.51 29.25 -15.63
N LEU A 90 12.14 28.67 -16.67
CA LEU A 90 13.59 28.77 -16.87
C LEU A 90 14.05 30.21 -17.07
N LYS A 91 13.29 30.99 -17.85
CA LYS A 91 13.60 32.40 -18.11
C LYS A 91 13.44 33.25 -16.85
N GLU A 92 12.35 33.09 -16.11
CA GLU A 92 12.16 33.80 -14.83
C GLU A 92 13.20 33.37 -13.78
N ALA A 93 13.49 32.07 -13.65
CA ALA A 93 14.52 31.55 -12.75
C ALA A 93 15.94 32.02 -13.13
N ALA A 94 16.20 32.28 -14.42
CA ALA A 94 17.46 32.86 -14.87
C ALA A 94 17.63 34.32 -14.42
N HIS A 95 16.54 35.06 -14.21
CA HIS A 95 16.58 36.48 -13.84
C HIS A 95 16.31 36.75 -12.35
N ASP A 96 15.90 35.75 -11.57
CA ASP A 96 15.69 35.90 -10.12
C ASP A 96 17.05 35.98 -9.36
N PRO A 97 17.40 37.12 -8.74
CA PRO A 97 18.65 37.28 -8.01
C PRO A 97 18.68 36.47 -6.71
N ARG A 98 17.52 36.07 -6.17
CA ARG A 98 17.43 35.26 -4.95
C ARG A 98 18.04 33.89 -5.18
N LEU A 99 17.81 33.24 -6.32
CA LEU A 99 18.32 31.90 -6.59
C LEU A 99 19.87 31.81 -6.69
N SER A 100 20.57 32.94 -6.76
CA SER A 100 22.04 33.03 -6.69
C SER A 100 22.58 33.40 -5.31
N ASP A 101 21.73 33.70 -4.34
CA ASP A 101 22.15 34.17 -3.03
C ASP A 101 22.68 33.00 -2.18
N PRO A 102 23.98 32.98 -1.83
CA PRO A 102 24.55 31.94 -0.97
C PRO A 102 23.95 31.95 0.45
N ALA A 103 23.27 33.02 0.87
CA ALA A 103 22.61 33.13 2.16
C ALA A 103 21.30 32.31 2.27
N LEU A 104 20.75 31.79 1.18
CA LEU A 104 19.52 30.98 1.17
C LEU A 104 19.68 29.56 1.74
N GLY A 105 20.89 29.16 2.15
CA GLY A 105 21.12 27.85 2.76
C GLY A 105 20.91 26.68 1.79
N LEU A 106 20.98 26.93 0.47
CA LEU A 106 20.95 25.88 -0.54
C LEU A 106 22.18 24.97 -0.39
N SER A 107 21.99 23.66 -0.45
CA SER A 107 23.12 22.73 -0.43
C SER A 107 24.05 22.98 -1.63
N PRO A 108 25.37 22.76 -1.51
CA PRO A 108 26.33 23.06 -2.59
C PRO A 108 26.00 22.38 -3.92
N GLY A 109 25.54 21.13 -3.88
CA GLY A 109 25.13 20.39 -5.08
C GLY A 109 23.85 20.92 -5.73
N LEU A 110 22.93 21.48 -4.94
CA LEU A 110 21.70 22.10 -5.43
C LEU A 110 21.98 23.48 -6.04
N LEU A 111 22.84 24.28 -5.40
CA LEU A 111 23.32 25.55 -5.93
C LEU A 111 24.01 25.38 -7.29
N ASP A 112 24.86 24.36 -7.41
CA ASP A 112 25.57 24.05 -8.65
C ASP A 112 24.62 23.57 -9.77
N ALA A 113 23.61 22.78 -9.43
CA ALA A 113 22.57 22.37 -10.37
C ALA A 113 21.70 23.56 -10.84
N VAL A 114 21.34 24.47 -9.93
CA VAL A 114 20.57 25.69 -10.24
C VAL A 114 21.38 26.64 -11.12
N ASN A 115 22.66 26.84 -10.81
CA ASN A 115 23.55 27.69 -11.61
C ASN A 115 23.75 27.12 -13.03
N ARG A 116 23.88 25.80 -13.16
CA ARG A 116 23.91 25.13 -14.48
C ARG A 116 22.61 25.31 -15.27
N ALA A 117 21.46 25.21 -14.60
CA ALA A 117 20.17 25.45 -15.25
C ALA A 117 19.98 26.91 -15.68
N ARG A 118 20.43 27.89 -14.86
CA ARG A 118 20.40 29.31 -15.21
C ARG A 118 21.31 29.63 -16.39
N ALA A 119 22.51 29.07 -16.44
CA ALA A 119 23.42 29.24 -17.58
C ALA A 119 22.81 28.72 -18.89
N ALA A 120 22.13 27.55 -18.84
CA ALA A 120 21.43 26.99 -19.99
C ALA A 120 20.20 27.82 -20.42
N GLY A 121 19.52 28.50 -19.48
CA GLY A 121 18.38 29.38 -19.76
C GLY A 121 18.74 30.80 -20.20
N ALA A 122 19.89 31.33 -19.75
CA ALA A 122 20.38 32.67 -20.07
C ALA A 122 21.15 32.74 -21.41
N CYS A 123 21.64 31.60 -21.88
CA CYS A 123 22.36 31.47 -23.14
C CYS A 123 21.50 30.73 -24.16
N ALA A 124 20.95 31.45 -25.14
CA ALA A 124 20.27 30.85 -26.27
C ALA A 124 21.25 30.65 -27.42
N ALA A 125 21.19 29.49 -28.09
CA ALA A 125 21.91 29.29 -29.34
C ALA A 125 21.30 30.20 -30.41
N ALA A 126 22.07 31.16 -30.91
CA ALA A 126 21.69 32.00 -32.03
C ALA A 126 21.89 31.24 -33.34
N ALA A 127 21.02 31.50 -34.33
CA ALA A 127 21.20 30.98 -35.67
C ALA A 127 22.58 31.42 -36.21
N ALA A 128 23.35 30.47 -36.74
CA ALA A 128 24.79 30.56 -37.10
C ALA A 128 25.82 30.10 -36.05
N GLY A 129 25.41 29.38 -35.00
CA GLY A 129 26.34 28.67 -34.11
C GLY A 129 27.05 29.56 -33.08
N ARG A 130 26.55 30.79 -32.90
CA ARG A 130 26.94 31.68 -31.79
C ARG A 130 26.08 31.40 -30.57
N ILE A 131 26.68 31.46 -29.39
CA ILE A 131 25.97 31.45 -28.12
C ILE A 131 25.87 32.91 -27.67
N ASP A 132 24.67 33.47 -27.72
CA ASP A 132 24.42 34.82 -27.21
C ASP A 132 23.90 34.67 -25.77
N CYS A 133 24.77 34.97 -24.80
CA CYS A 133 24.41 35.00 -23.39
C CYS A 133 24.02 36.43 -23.01
N ALA A 134 22.78 36.62 -22.55
CA ALA A 134 22.37 37.87 -21.91
C ALA A 134 22.95 37.90 -20.49
N LEU A 135 24.24 38.20 -20.37
CA LEU A 135 24.86 38.48 -19.07
C LEU A 135 24.36 39.85 -18.59
N PRO A 136 23.79 39.96 -17.38
CA PRO A 136 23.52 41.27 -16.80
C PRO A 136 24.84 42.02 -16.68
N VAL A 137 24.89 43.23 -17.24
CA VAL A 137 26.07 44.11 -17.16
C VAL A 137 26.37 44.35 -15.68
N PRO A 138 27.59 44.03 -15.19
CA PRO A 138 27.92 44.29 -13.80
C PRO A 138 27.98 45.81 -13.61
N GLY A 139 27.03 46.38 -12.86
CA GLY A 139 27.15 47.74 -12.35
C GLY A 139 26.02 48.74 -12.65
N THR A 140 24.76 48.33 -12.80
CA THR A 140 23.65 49.27 -12.60
C THR A 140 22.77 48.82 -11.44
N VAL A 141 23.30 49.02 -10.22
CA VAL A 141 22.47 49.24 -9.05
C VAL A 141 21.74 50.56 -9.32
N ALA A 142 20.55 50.50 -9.92
CA ALA A 142 19.64 51.63 -9.89
C ALA A 142 19.09 51.71 -8.47
N GLU A 143 19.70 52.56 -7.64
CA GLU A 143 19.07 53.02 -6.39
C GLU A 143 17.67 53.57 -6.71
N PRO A 144 16.59 53.00 -6.15
CA PRO A 144 15.30 53.64 -6.21
C PRO A 144 15.19 54.61 -5.03
N GLY A 145 15.51 55.88 -5.28
CA GLY A 145 14.91 57.01 -4.58
C GLY A 145 15.75 57.68 -3.49
N ALA A 146 16.29 58.86 -3.82
CA ALA A 146 16.32 59.99 -2.91
C ALA A 146 15.93 61.25 -3.69
N ARG A 147 15.16 62.09 -3.00
CA ARG A 147 14.50 63.33 -3.44
C ARG A 147 15.42 64.35 -4.10
#